data_AF-A0A8E2DX23-F1
#
_entry.id   AF-A0A8E2DX23-F1
#
_cell.length_a   1.000
_cell.length_b   1.000
_cell.length_c   1.000
_cell.angle_alpha   90.00
_cell.angle_beta   90.00
_cell.angle_gamma   90.00
#
_symmetry.space_group_name_H-M   'P 1'
#
loop_
_entity.id
_entity.type
_entity.pdbx_description
1 polymer ?
#
loop_
_entity_poly.entity_id
_entity_poly.type
_entity_poly.pdbx_seq_one_letter_code
_entity_poly.pdbx_strand_id
1 'polypeptide(L)'
;MPPSTPPSSLKCREHDTIKRCRFFDAYNAKENAMSLGEIARLPEINIPPLIARTWLKKREIPGDQARRRTRKTSSRLRRKSKVSILDLKGLIN
;
A
#
# COMPACT_ATOMS: atom_id res chain seq x y z
N MET A 1 20.74 1.14 -32.52
CA MET A 1 19.97 0.09 -31.82
C MET A 1 19.61 0.59 -30.43
N PRO A 2 18.32 0.74 -30.07
CA PRO A 2 17.96 1.08 -28.69
C PRO A 2 18.11 -0.16 -27.78
N PRO A 3 18.44 0.00 -26.49
CA PRO A 3 18.64 -1.11 -25.58
C PRO A 3 17.32 -1.82 -25.25
N SER A 4 17.28 -3.13 -25.47
CA SER A 4 16.19 -4.02 -25.11
C SER A 4 16.05 -4.09 -23.58
N THR A 5 15.00 -3.47 -23.04
CA THR A 5 14.69 -3.57 -21.60
C THR A 5 14.06 -4.95 -21.35
N PRO A 6 14.53 -5.74 -20.35
CA PRO A 6 13.92 -7.03 -20.07
C PRO A 6 12.46 -6.85 -19.62
N PRO A 7 11.55 -7.79 -19.94
CA PRO A 7 10.15 -7.68 -19.54
C PRO A 7 10.08 -7.65 -18.01
N SER A 8 9.47 -6.60 -17.47
CA SER A 8 9.08 -6.48 -16.07
C SER A 8 8.40 -7.79 -15.64
N SER A 9 8.86 -8.40 -14.55
CA SER A 9 8.13 -9.49 -13.91
C SER A 9 6.69 -9.04 -13.69
N LEU A 10 5.73 -9.90 -14.06
CA LEU A 10 4.31 -9.63 -13.88
C LEU A 10 4.10 -9.26 -12.41
N LYS A 11 3.75 -7.99 -12.17
CA LYS A 11 3.41 -7.49 -10.84
C LYS A 11 2.44 -8.50 -10.24
N CYS A 12 2.81 -9.07 -9.09
CA CYS A 12 1.93 -9.85 -8.24
C CYS A 12 0.59 -9.12 -8.23
N ARG A 13 -0.42 -9.64 -8.94
CA ARG A 13 -1.71 -8.96 -9.11
C ARG A 13 -2.20 -8.73 -7.69
N GLU A 14 -2.21 -7.48 -7.25
CA GLU A 14 -2.96 -7.10 -6.07
C GLU A 14 -4.36 -7.65 -6.31
N HIS A 15 -4.74 -8.69 -5.57
CA HIS A 15 -6.08 -9.23 -5.61
C HIS A 15 -7.07 -8.07 -5.54
N ASP A 16 -8.09 -8.11 -6.42
CA ASP A 16 -9.08 -7.04 -6.61
C ASP A 16 -9.39 -6.32 -5.31
N THR A 17 -9.21 -4.99 -5.33
CA THR A 17 -9.57 -4.10 -4.22
C THR A 17 -10.99 -4.36 -3.73
N ILE A 18 -11.89 -4.75 -4.63
CA ILE A 18 -13.27 -5.13 -4.34
C ILE A 18 -13.35 -6.37 -3.43
N LYS A 19 -12.63 -7.44 -3.74
CA LYS A 19 -12.61 -8.66 -2.92
C LYS A 19 -12.01 -8.40 -1.54
N ARG A 20 -11.02 -7.50 -1.48
CA ARG A 20 -10.40 -7.06 -0.22
C ARG A 20 -11.39 -6.28 0.65
N CYS A 21 -12.15 -5.36 0.05
CA CYS A 21 -13.22 -4.65 0.76
C CYS A 21 -14.28 -5.63 1.27
N ARG A 22 -14.85 -6.47 0.40
CA ARG A 22 -15.88 -7.46 0.78
C ARG A 22 -15.41 -8.42 1.88
N PHE A 23 -14.15 -8.84 1.82
CA PHE A 23 -13.54 -9.65 2.87
C PHE A 23 -13.51 -8.93 4.22
N PHE A 24 -13.09 -7.66 4.26
CA PHE A 24 -13.05 -6.93 5.52
C PHE A 24 -14.43 -6.57 6.04
N ASP A 25 -15.39 -6.28 5.15
CA ASP A 25 -16.78 -6.04 5.53
C ASP A 25 -17.37 -7.29 6.18
N ALA A 26 -17.22 -8.46 5.55
CA ALA A 26 -17.62 -9.74 6.12
C ALA A 26 -16.87 -10.08 7.42
N TYR A 27 -15.57 -9.78 7.50
CA TYR A 27 -14.76 -10.00 8.70
C TYR A 27 -15.15 -9.10 9.88
N ASN A 28 -15.60 -7.86 9.61
CA ASN A 28 -16.06 -6.93 10.63
C ASN A 28 -17.52 -7.22 11.04
N ALA A 29 -18.34 -7.70 10.11
CA ALA A 29 -19.74 -8.07 10.34
C ALA A 29 -19.92 -9.47 10.92
N LYS A 30 -18.85 -10.27 11.02
CA LYS A 30 -18.95 -11.64 11.56
C LYS A 30 -19.45 -11.60 13.01
N GLU A 31 -20.53 -12.30 13.28
CA GLU A 31 -20.84 -12.75 14.63
C GLU A 31 -19.81 -13.81 15.04
N ASN A 32 -19.54 -13.94 16.34
CA ASN A 32 -18.40 -14.67 16.92
C ASN A 32 -18.24 -16.14 16.44
N ALA A 33 -19.23 -16.73 15.78
CA ALA A 33 -19.22 -18.10 15.29
C ALA A 33 -18.46 -18.33 13.97
N MET A 34 -18.27 -17.31 13.12
CA MET A 34 -17.64 -17.52 11.80
C MET A 34 -16.10 -17.53 11.84
N SER A 35 -15.52 -18.61 11.34
CA SER A 35 -14.07 -18.79 11.20
C SER A 35 -13.52 -18.01 10.00
N LEU A 36 -12.22 -17.67 10.05
CA LEU A 36 -11.52 -17.01 8.95
C LEU A 36 -11.59 -17.80 7.64
N GLY A 37 -11.56 -19.13 7.73
CA GLY A 37 -11.62 -20.03 6.59
C GLY A 37 -12.97 -19.98 5.88
N GLU A 38 -14.06 -19.88 6.64
CA GLU A 38 -15.42 -19.76 6.09
C GLU A 38 -15.60 -18.43 5.37
N ILE A 39 -15.15 -17.32 5.98
CA ILE A 39 -15.22 -15.99 5.37
C ILE A 39 -14.42 -15.93 4.06
N ALA A 40 -13.23 -16.54 4.03
CA ALA A 40 -12.39 -16.56 2.84
C ALA A 40 -13.00 -17.37 1.68
N ARG A 41 -13.82 -18.40 1.99
CA ARG A 41 -14.49 -19.25 1.00
C ARG A 41 -15.86 -18.75 0.57
N LEU A 42 -16.35 -17.63 1.12
CA LEU A 42 -17.62 -17.06 0.69
C LEU A 42 -17.63 -16.85 -0.84
N PRO A 43 -18.74 -17.13 -1.54
CA PRO A 43 -18.80 -17.11 -3.01
C PRO A 43 -18.34 -15.78 -3.61
N GLU A 44 -18.63 -14.67 -2.92
CA GLU A 44 -18.27 -13.31 -3.37
C GLU A 44 -16.80 -12.95 -3.19
N ILE A 45 -16.11 -13.62 -2.26
CA ILE A 45 -14.72 -13.33 -1.90
C ILE A 45 -13.81 -14.35 -2.59
N ASN A 46 -14.06 -15.64 -2.36
CA ASN A 46 -13.33 -16.80 -2.88
C ASN A 46 -11.82 -16.54 -2.99
N ILE A 47 -11.18 -16.40 -1.82
CA ILE A 47 -9.73 -16.19 -1.70
C ILE A 47 -9.07 -17.35 -0.95
N PRO A 48 -7.81 -17.68 -1.30
CA PRO A 48 -7.02 -18.60 -0.49
C PRO A 48 -6.85 -18.11 0.97
N PRO A 49 -6.89 -19.02 1.96
CA PRO A 49 -6.73 -18.66 3.38
C PRO A 49 -5.41 -17.93 3.69
N LEU A 50 -4.35 -18.21 2.94
CA LEU A 50 -3.06 -17.55 3.08
C LEU A 50 -3.15 -16.04 2.81
N ILE A 51 -3.95 -15.64 1.81
CA ILE A 51 -4.16 -14.24 1.45
C ILE A 51 -4.98 -13.53 2.52
N ALA A 52 -6.04 -14.18 3.02
CA ALA A 52 -6.84 -13.67 4.13
C ALA A 52 -5.97 -13.35 5.37
N ARG A 53 -5.08 -14.28 5.76
CA ARG A 53 -4.11 -14.05 6.86
C ARG A 53 -3.15 -12.89 6.56
N THR A 54 -2.66 -12.81 5.33
CA THR A 54 -1.75 -11.73 4.91
C THR A 54 -2.43 -10.37 4.96
N TRP A 55 -3.70 -10.28 4.55
CA TRP A 55 -4.50 -9.06 4.62
C TRP A 55 -4.77 -8.61 6.05
N LEU A 56 -5.07 -9.54 6.95
CA LEU A 56 -5.22 -9.24 8.38
C LEU A 56 -3.89 -8.77 8.99
N LYS A 57 -2.78 -9.45 8.71
CA LYS A 57 -1.45 -9.06 9.18
C LYS A 57 -1.05 -7.66 8.70
N LYS A 58 -1.39 -7.31 7.45
CA LYS A 58 -1.18 -5.94 6.92
C LYS A 58 -2.05 -4.91 7.63
N ARG A 59 -3.30 -5.26 7.97
CA ARG A 59 -4.23 -4.39 8.72
C ARG A 59 -3.74 -4.11 10.15
N GLU A 60 -3.13 -5.09 10.80
CA GLU A 60 -2.59 -4.96 12.17
C GLU A 60 -1.42 -3.99 12.27
N ILE A 61 -0.67 -3.74 11.19
CA ILE A 61 0.44 -2.79 11.18
C ILE A 61 -0.13 -1.37 11.16
N PRO A 62 -0.19 -0.65 12.31
CA PRO A 62 -0.78 0.68 12.34
C PRO A 62 0.17 1.63 11.60
N GLY A 63 -0.31 2.27 10.53
CA GLY A 63 0.51 3.16 9.69
C GLY A 63 0.99 2.57 8.35
N ASP A 64 0.33 1.52 7.87
CA ASP A 64 0.66 0.84 6.61
C ASP A 64 0.56 1.76 5.37
N GLN A 65 1.54 1.57 4.47
CA GLN A 65 1.88 2.17 3.17
C GLN A 65 1.42 3.59 2.78
N ALA A 66 0.13 3.92 2.87
CA ALA A 66 -0.40 5.24 2.52
C ALA A 66 0.17 6.36 3.40
N ARG A 67 0.40 6.07 4.70
CA ARG A 67 1.08 6.98 5.65
C ARG A 67 2.60 7.02 5.50
N ARG A 68 3.25 6.01 4.90
CA ARG A 68 4.68 6.07 4.53
C ARG A 68 4.90 6.97 3.32
N ARG A 69 3.99 6.94 2.34
CA ARG A 69 4.03 7.78 1.13
C ARG A 69 3.80 9.27 1.42
N THR A 70 3.03 9.58 2.47
CA THR A 70 2.68 10.96 2.89
C THR A 70 3.35 11.42 4.18
N ARG A 71 4.22 10.62 4.81
CA ARG A 71 5.04 11.10 5.94
C ARG A 71 5.87 12.27 5.44
N LYS A 72 5.60 13.45 5.98
CA LYS A 72 6.36 14.68 5.74
C LYS A 72 7.85 14.36 5.74
N THR A 73 8.50 14.65 4.61
CA THR A 73 9.95 14.76 4.41
C THR A 73 10.69 14.84 5.73
N SER A 74 11.42 13.78 6.08
CA SER A 74 12.31 13.82 7.23
C SER A 74 13.23 15.04 7.10
N SER A 75 13.55 15.72 8.19
CA SER A 75 14.52 16.83 8.20
C SER A 75 15.87 16.42 7.60
N ARG A 76 16.17 15.11 7.59
CA ARG A 76 17.34 14.47 6.98
C ARG A 76 17.27 14.34 5.45
N LEU A 77 16.07 14.35 4.86
CA LEU A 77 15.78 14.24 3.42
C LEU A 77 15.12 15.53 2.88
N ARG A 78 15.57 16.71 3.31
CA ARG A 78 15.22 17.93 2.56
C ARG A 78 15.74 17.75 1.13
N ARG A 79 14.88 17.94 0.11
CA ARG A 79 15.39 18.25 -1.24
C ARG A 79 16.28 19.48 -1.08
N LYS A 80 17.56 19.37 -1.44
CA LYS A 80 18.43 20.56 -1.52
C LYS A 80 17.71 21.57 -2.40
N SER A 81 17.54 22.79 -1.90
CA SER A 81 17.07 23.90 -2.72
C SER A 81 17.97 23.97 -3.96
N LYS A 82 17.38 24.06 -5.15
CA LYS A 82 18.15 24.35 -6.37
C LYS A 82 18.74 25.76 -6.36
N VAL A 83 18.20 26.61 -5.47
CA VAL A 83 18.57 28.02 -5.30
C VAL A 83 19.39 28.13 -4.03
N SER A 84 20.62 28.61 -4.16
CA SER A 84 21.51 28.88 -3.04
C SER A 84 21.13 30.19 -2.33
N ILE A 85 21.61 30.38 -1.11
CA ILE A 85 21.41 31.64 -0.37
C ILE A 85 22.08 32.82 -1.08
N LEU A 86 23.13 32.57 -1.87
CA LEU A 86 23.80 33.58 -2.69
C LEU A 86 22.90 34.05 -3.85
N ASP A 87 22.18 33.13 -4.50
CA ASP A 87 21.23 33.48 -5.57
C ASP A 87 20.11 34.39 -5.04
N LEU A 88 19.64 34.15 -3.80
CA LEU A 88 18.63 35.00 -3.16
C LEU A 88 19.15 36.39 -2.83
N LYS A 89 20.42 36.52 -2.43
CA LYS A 89 21.04 37.82 -2.15
C LYS A 89 21.21 38.66 -3.42
N GLY A 90 21.43 38.03 -4.57
CA GLY A 90 21.52 38.71 -5.87
C GLY A 90 20.20 39.30 -6.37
N LEU A 91 19.06 38.92 -5.79
CA LEU A 91 17.72 39.42 -6.14
C LEU A 91 17.23 40.55 -5.22
N ILE A 92 17.97 40.85 -4.14
CA ILE A 92 17.62 41.88 -3.15
C ILE A 92 18.33 43.23 -3.44
N ASN A 93 19.19 43.27 -4.47
CA ASN A 93 19.72 44.50 -5.07
C ASN A 93 19.00 44.79 -6.39
#